data_AF-A0A936LWS4-F1
#
_entry.id   AF-A0A936LWS4-F1
#
_cell.length_a   1.000
_cell.length_b   1.000
_cell.length_c   1.000
_cell.angle_alpha   90.00
_cell.angle_beta   90.00
_cell.angle_gamma   90.00
#
_symmetry.space_group_name_H-M   'P 1'
#
loop_
_entity.id
_entity.type
_entity.pdbx_description
1 polymer ?
#
loop_
_entity_poly.entity_id
_entity_poly.type
_entity_poly.pdbx_seq_one_letter_code
_entity_poly.pdbx_strand_id
1 'polypeptide(L)'
;MQPEREAEISGALGKAFYDIKLYEKAESWYLRKDSIRPLTTELLYLGMAQKFQKKFVEADTTFGKLLVKSPGYEYGWLQRADIQHKMDTTEPKSFSAKPFYDKFIELASAAPSKNKTGLIEAYLFMVVYHAQTGSYDAAKSYCDMVLNIDPEESRALEFSKILNGGTSTKPKNR
;
A
#
# COMPACT_ATOMS: atom_id res chain seq x y z
N MET A 1 -32.31 -8.67 -21.15
CA MET A 1 -31.64 -9.57 -20.17
C MET A 1 -32.10 -9.14 -18.79
N GLN A 2 -32.34 -10.07 -17.85
CA GLN A 2 -32.70 -9.69 -16.48
C GLN A 2 -31.50 -9.02 -15.79
N PRO A 3 -31.67 -7.92 -15.03
CA PRO A 3 -30.56 -7.17 -14.44
C PRO A 3 -29.61 -8.00 -13.57
N GLU A 4 -30.14 -8.99 -12.83
CA GLU A 4 -29.34 -9.88 -11.98
C GLU A 4 -28.36 -10.73 -12.80
N ARG A 5 -28.87 -11.34 -13.88
CA ARG A 5 -28.06 -12.13 -14.81
C ARG A 5 -26.99 -11.28 -15.50
N GLU A 6 -27.30 -10.01 -15.77
CA GLU A 6 -26.32 -9.06 -16.30
C GLU A 6 -25.18 -8.81 -15.31
N ALA A 7 -25.51 -8.53 -14.04
CA ALA A 7 -24.50 -8.29 -13.00
C ALA A 7 -23.59 -9.51 -12.77
N GLU A 8 -24.14 -10.73 -12.86
CA GLU A 8 -23.36 -11.97 -12.78
C GLU A 8 -22.39 -12.12 -13.96
N ILE A 9 -22.89 -11.94 -15.19
CA ILE A 9 -22.05 -12.01 -16.40
C ILE A 9 -20.96 -10.94 -16.36
N SER A 10 -21.29 -9.71 -15.95
CA SER A 10 -20.32 -8.63 -15.81
C SER A 10 -19.23 -8.95 -14.79
N GLY A 11 -19.59 -9.56 -13.65
CA GLY A 11 -18.61 -10.01 -12.65
C GLY A 11 -17.68 -11.10 -13.20
N ALA A 12 -18.24 -12.10 -13.86
CA ALA A 12 -17.47 -13.20 -14.44
C ALA A 12 -16.51 -12.71 -15.54
N LEU A 13 -16.97 -11.84 -16.44
CA LEU A 13 -16.13 -11.24 -17.48
C LEU A 13 -15.05 -10.33 -16.88
N GLY A 14 -15.39 -9.52 -15.88
CA GLY A 14 -14.41 -8.69 -15.16
C GLY A 14 -13.27 -9.52 -14.59
N LYS A 15 -13.61 -10.65 -13.94
CA LYS A 15 -12.61 -11.59 -13.41
C LYS A 15 -11.80 -12.29 -14.49
N ALA A 16 -12.44 -12.77 -15.55
CA ALA A 16 -11.76 -13.43 -16.66
C ALA A 16 -10.74 -12.49 -17.33
N PHE A 17 -11.13 -11.24 -17.61
CA PHE A 17 -10.21 -10.24 -18.17
C PHE A 17 -9.09 -9.85 -17.21
N TYR A 18 -9.36 -9.78 -15.91
CA TYR A 18 -8.34 -9.54 -14.89
C TYR A 18 -7.28 -10.66 -14.89
N ASP A 19 -7.71 -11.92 -14.94
CA ASP A 19 -6.81 -13.08 -14.89
C ASP A 19 -5.87 -13.14 -16.09
N ILE A 20 -6.34 -12.72 -17.27
CA ILE A 20 -5.51 -12.59 -18.48
C ILE A 20 -4.83 -11.22 -18.62
N LYS A 21 -4.82 -10.42 -17.54
CA LYS A 21 -4.14 -9.11 -17.43
C LYS A 21 -4.64 -8.04 -18.39
N LEU A 22 -5.83 -8.19 -18.96
CA LEU A 22 -6.49 -7.15 -19.75
C LEU A 22 -7.25 -6.20 -18.80
N TYR A 23 -6.49 -5.43 -18.03
CA TYR A 23 -7.01 -4.64 -16.91
C TYR A 23 -8.03 -3.56 -17.30
N GLU A 24 -7.88 -2.93 -18.47
CA GLU A 24 -8.85 -1.94 -18.97
C GLU A 24 -10.23 -2.58 -19.23
N LYS A 25 -10.23 -3.78 -19.82
CA LYS A 25 -11.46 -4.56 -20.04
C LYS A 25 -12.03 -5.03 -18.71
N ALA A 26 -11.19 -5.51 -17.80
CA ALA A 26 -11.60 -5.92 -16.47
C ALA A 26 -12.31 -4.79 -15.73
N GLU A 27 -11.71 -3.60 -15.71
CA GLU A 27 -12.27 -2.38 -15.13
C GLU A 27 -13.63 -2.04 -15.74
N SER A 28 -13.73 -2.03 -17.07
CA SER A 28 -14.99 -1.74 -17.78
C SER A 28 -16.13 -2.67 -17.36
N TRP A 29 -15.83 -3.97 -17.22
CA TRP A 29 -16.82 -4.96 -16.78
C TRP A 29 -17.17 -4.86 -15.31
N TYR A 30 -16.21 -4.55 -14.43
CA TYR A 30 -16.49 -4.29 -13.02
C TYR A 30 -17.34 -3.02 -12.82
N LEU A 31 -17.06 -1.94 -13.54
CA LEU A 31 -17.87 -0.71 -13.49
C LEU A 31 -19.29 -0.93 -14.03
N ARG A 32 -19.44 -1.75 -15.08
CA ARG A 32 -20.76 -2.18 -15.56
C ARG A 32 -21.52 -2.99 -14.51
N LYS A 33 -20.83 -3.87 -13.78
CA LYS A 33 -21.47 -4.57 -12.66
C LYS A 33 -21.88 -3.58 -11.57
N ASP A 34 -21.00 -2.66 -11.18
CA ASP A 34 -21.23 -1.68 -10.10
C ASP A 34 -22.44 -0.78 -10.37
N SER A 35 -22.71 -0.43 -11.64
CA SER A 35 -23.89 0.36 -12.03
C SER A 35 -25.22 -0.38 -11.89
N ILE A 36 -25.19 -1.72 -11.81
CA ILE A 36 -26.37 -2.57 -11.64
C ILE A 36 -26.48 -3.03 -10.18
N ARG A 37 -25.36 -3.44 -9.60
CA ARG A 37 -25.26 -3.95 -8.24
C ARG A 37 -23.89 -3.59 -7.65
N PRO A 38 -23.86 -2.93 -6.47
CA PRO A 38 -22.61 -2.54 -5.84
C PRO A 38 -21.62 -3.69 -5.68
N LEU A 39 -20.35 -3.44 -5.98
CA LEU A 39 -19.28 -4.42 -5.82
C LEU A 39 -19.00 -4.76 -4.34
N THR A 40 -18.53 -5.98 -4.11
CA THR A 40 -18.14 -6.47 -2.78
C THR A 40 -16.68 -6.89 -2.78
N THR A 41 -16.40 -8.19 -2.83
CA THR A 41 -15.05 -8.75 -2.98
C THR A 41 -14.38 -8.31 -4.28
N GLU A 42 -15.18 -7.96 -5.31
CA GLU A 42 -14.67 -7.47 -6.59
C GLU A 42 -14.00 -6.10 -6.53
N LEU A 43 -14.24 -5.31 -5.47
CA LEU A 43 -13.54 -4.05 -5.26
C LEU A 43 -12.02 -4.28 -5.18
N LEU A 44 -11.57 -5.42 -4.66
CA LEU A 44 -10.16 -5.79 -4.66
C LEU A 44 -9.61 -5.87 -6.09
N TYR A 45 -10.30 -6.60 -6.98
CA TYR A 45 -9.84 -6.79 -8.36
C TYR A 45 -9.95 -5.52 -9.19
N LEU A 46 -11.00 -4.72 -9.00
CA LEU A 46 -11.13 -3.41 -9.64
C LEU A 46 -9.99 -2.47 -9.21
N GLY A 47 -9.73 -2.35 -7.91
CA GLY A 47 -8.66 -1.50 -7.38
C GLY A 47 -7.28 -1.93 -7.88
N MET A 48 -7.03 -3.24 -7.94
CA MET A 48 -5.80 -3.79 -8.51
C MET A 48 -5.69 -3.52 -10.01
N ALA A 49 -6.77 -3.70 -10.79
CA ALA A 49 -6.78 -3.41 -12.22
C ALA A 49 -6.48 -1.92 -12.50
N GLN A 50 -7.06 -1.01 -11.73
CA GLN A 50 -6.79 0.42 -11.81
C GLN A 50 -5.32 0.73 -11.45
N LYS A 51 -4.83 0.16 -10.36
CA LYS A 51 -3.43 0.30 -9.93
C LYS A 51 -2.43 -0.20 -10.98
N PHE A 52 -2.69 -1.35 -11.62
CA PHE A 52 -1.81 -1.87 -12.69
C PHE A 52 -1.82 -0.99 -13.94
N GLN A 53 -2.91 -0.26 -14.18
CA GLN A 53 -3.00 0.76 -15.21
C GLN A 53 -2.39 2.11 -14.78
N LYS A 54 -1.86 2.21 -13.55
CA LYS A 54 -1.36 3.46 -12.92
C LYS A 54 -2.45 4.53 -12.73
N LYS A 55 -3.73 4.14 -12.72
CA LYS A 55 -4.88 4.98 -12.37
C LYS A 55 -4.98 5.11 -10.84
N PHE A 56 -4.01 5.78 -10.25
CA PHE A 56 -3.79 5.75 -8.79
C PHE A 56 -4.90 6.44 -8.00
N VAL A 57 -5.49 7.52 -8.53
CA VAL A 57 -6.60 8.22 -7.88
C VAL A 57 -7.85 7.34 -7.82
N GLU A 58 -8.16 6.67 -8.93
CA GLU A 58 -9.28 5.75 -9.05
C GLU A 58 -9.05 4.52 -8.17
N ALA A 59 -7.82 3.99 -8.17
CA ALA A 59 -7.44 2.89 -7.30
C ALA A 59 -7.58 3.25 -5.81
N ASP A 60 -7.11 4.42 -5.36
CA ASP A 60 -7.27 4.89 -3.97
C ASP A 60 -8.75 4.95 -3.59
N THR A 61 -9.57 5.50 -4.47
CA THR A 61 -11.03 5.59 -4.28
C THR A 61 -11.65 4.20 -4.12
N THR A 62 -11.28 3.25 -4.99
CA THR A 62 -11.80 1.88 -4.94
C THR A 62 -11.35 1.14 -3.69
N PHE A 63 -10.08 1.28 -3.28
CA PHE A 63 -9.59 0.71 -2.01
C PHE A 63 -10.23 1.39 -0.80
N GLY A 64 -10.53 2.68 -0.87
CA GLY A 64 -11.34 3.38 0.13
C GLY A 64 -12.71 2.73 0.31
N LYS A 65 -13.43 2.46 -0.79
CA LYS A 65 -14.71 1.74 -0.75
C LYS A 65 -14.57 0.34 -0.15
N LEU A 66 -13.51 -0.40 -0.49
CA LEU A 66 -13.23 -1.73 0.06
C LEU A 66 -13.03 -1.67 1.58
N LEU A 67 -12.23 -0.71 2.06
CA LEU A 67 -11.87 -0.59 3.48
C LEU A 67 -13.00 -0.04 4.35
N VAL A 68 -13.96 0.70 3.78
CA VAL A 68 -15.22 1.02 4.48
C VAL A 68 -16.01 -0.26 4.80
N LYS A 69 -16.01 -1.25 3.90
CA LYS A 69 -16.72 -2.53 4.09
C LYS A 69 -15.93 -3.51 4.94
N SER A 70 -14.61 -3.50 4.81
CA SER A 70 -13.69 -4.45 5.44
C SER A 70 -12.51 -3.73 6.11
N PRO A 71 -12.73 -2.97 7.20
CA PRO A 71 -11.70 -2.15 7.82
C PRO A 71 -10.55 -2.96 8.44
N GLY A 72 -10.76 -4.25 8.73
CA GLY A 72 -9.73 -5.17 9.21
C GLY A 72 -8.91 -5.84 8.11
N TYR A 73 -9.14 -5.54 6.83
CA TYR A 73 -8.42 -6.17 5.73
C TYR A 73 -7.07 -5.49 5.51
N GLU A 74 -6.02 -6.03 6.13
CA GLU A 74 -4.66 -5.50 6.15
C GLU A 74 -4.10 -5.30 4.74
N TYR A 75 -4.34 -6.26 3.83
CA TYR A 75 -3.83 -6.15 2.46
C TYR A 75 -4.42 -4.93 1.72
N GLY A 76 -5.67 -4.56 1.99
CA GLY A 76 -6.29 -3.36 1.44
C GLY A 76 -5.58 -2.08 1.90
N TRP A 77 -5.20 -2.00 3.17
CA TRP A 77 -4.42 -0.88 3.72
C TRP A 77 -3.03 -0.79 3.09
N LEU A 78 -2.36 -1.93 2.90
CA LEU A 78 -1.06 -1.99 2.21
C LEU A 78 -1.17 -1.48 0.78
N GLN A 79 -2.20 -1.90 0.03
CA GLN A 79 -2.39 -1.42 -1.34
C GLN A 79 -2.63 0.09 -1.39
N ARG A 80 -3.43 0.63 -0.47
CA ARG A 80 -3.69 2.06 -0.38
C ARG A 80 -2.44 2.87 0.00
N ALA A 81 -1.62 2.35 0.90
CA ALA A 81 -0.34 2.94 1.25
C ALA A 81 0.61 3.04 0.04
N ASP A 82 0.77 1.93 -0.71
CA ASP A 82 1.61 1.92 -1.92
C ASP A 82 1.08 2.88 -3.01
N ILE A 83 -0.25 3.00 -3.15
CA ILE A 83 -0.87 3.96 -4.08
C ILE A 83 -0.49 5.39 -3.69
N GLN A 84 -0.68 5.76 -2.43
CA GLN A 84 -0.37 7.10 -1.94
C GLN A 84 1.12 7.42 -2.04
N HIS A 85 1.98 6.44 -1.77
CA HIS A 85 3.42 6.59 -1.92
C HIS A 85 3.79 6.88 -3.38
N LYS A 86 3.18 6.15 -4.34
CA LYS A 86 3.41 6.36 -5.78
C LYS A 86 2.86 7.68 -6.29
N MET A 87 1.83 8.21 -5.64
CA MET A 87 1.28 9.53 -5.95
C MET A 87 2.10 10.68 -5.35
N ASP A 88 2.96 10.41 -4.37
CA ASP A 88 3.79 11.43 -3.72
C ASP A 88 5.02 11.79 -4.57
N THR A 89 4.79 12.64 -5.57
CA THR A 89 5.84 13.21 -6.43
C THR A 89 6.40 14.54 -5.90
N THR A 90 6.01 14.94 -4.69
CA THR A 90 6.46 16.21 -4.11
C THR A 90 7.92 16.13 -3.65
N GLU A 91 8.60 17.28 -3.62
CA GLU A 91 9.87 17.42 -2.92
C GLU A 91 9.89 18.71 -2.06
N PRO A 92 10.09 18.60 -0.73
CA PRO A 92 10.24 17.36 0.04
C PRO A 92 8.97 16.49 0.00
N LYS A 93 9.13 15.18 0.20
CA LYS A 93 8.01 14.23 0.26
C LYS A 93 6.96 14.66 1.28
N SER A 94 5.69 14.53 0.90
CA SER A 94 4.53 14.83 1.76
C SER A 94 4.25 13.73 2.77
N PHE A 95 4.70 12.50 2.49
CA PHE A 95 4.44 11.31 3.29
C PHE A 95 2.94 10.99 3.45
N SER A 96 2.12 11.31 2.45
CA SER A 96 0.67 11.03 2.43
C SER A 96 0.32 9.55 2.65
N ALA A 97 1.25 8.64 2.35
CA ALA A 97 1.10 7.19 2.59
C ALA A 97 1.14 6.79 4.06
N LYS A 98 1.70 7.63 4.95
CA LYS A 98 1.93 7.29 6.36
C LYS A 98 0.71 6.74 7.10
N PRO A 99 -0.46 7.39 7.12
CA PRO A 99 -1.61 6.87 7.86
C PRO A 99 -2.06 5.49 7.39
N PHE A 100 -1.84 5.14 6.11
CA PHE A 100 -2.20 3.84 5.57
C PHE A 100 -1.17 2.77 5.93
N TYR A 101 0.12 3.11 5.93
CA TYR A 101 1.16 2.22 6.46
C TYR A 101 1.02 2.00 7.96
N ASP A 102 0.70 3.03 8.75
CA ASP A 102 0.42 2.90 10.18
C ASP A 102 -0.71 1.88 10.42
N LYS A 103 -1.82 2.01 9.67
CA LYS A 103 -2.96 1.10 9.81
C LYS A 103 -2.64 -0.32 9.34
N PHE A 104 -1.87 -0.46 8.28
CA PHE A 104 -1.37 -1.76 7.85
C PHE A 104 -0.49 -2.41 8.92
N ILE A 105 0.47 -1.68 9.50
CA ILE A 105 1.35 -2.18 10.56
C ILE A 105 0.53 -2.63 11.77
N GLU A 106 -0.46 -1.84 12.21
CA GLU A 106 -1.36 -2.16 13.33
C GLU A 106 -2.02 -3.54 13.14
N LEU A 107 -2.55 -3.82 11.94
CA LEU A 107 -3.25 -5.06 11.64
C LEU A 107 -2.28 -6.23 11.34
N ALA A 108 -1.25 -5.99 10.55
CA ALA A 108 -0.34 -7.02 10.06
C ALA A 108 0.61 -7.54 11.15
N SER A 109 0.91 -6.72 12.17
CA SER A 109 1.76 -7.11 13.30
C SER A 109 1.15 -8.21 14.17
N ALA A 110 -0.16 -8.47 14.07
CA ALA A 110 -0.80 -9.61 14.73
C ALA A 110 -0.41 -10.97 14.12
N ALA A 111 0.00 -10.99 12.85
CA ALA A 111 0.48 -12.18 12.16
C ALA A 111 1.68 -11.86 11.24
N PRO A 112 2.85 -11.51 11.80
CA PRO A 112 3.98 -11.01 11.01
C PRO A 112 4.49 -12.02 9.98
N SER A 113 4.41 -13.31 10.29
CA SER A 113 4.82 -14.39 9.40
C SER A 113 4.04 -14.45 8.08
N LYS A 114 2.79 -13.97 8.07
CA LYS A 114 1.94 -13.91 6.86
C LYS A 114 2.16 -12.64 6.03
N ASN A 115 2.71 -11.59 6.65
CA ASN A 115 2.79 -10.25 6.09
C ASN A 115 4.21 -9.73 5.93
N LYS A 116 5.23 -10.60 5.98
CA LYS A 116 6.65 -10.24 6.00
C LYS A 116 7.02 -9.16 4.99
N THR A 117 6.76 -9.39 3.70
CA THR A 117 7.10 -8.44 2.64
C THR A 117 6.40 -7.09 2.82
N GLY A 118 5.11 -7.10 3.18
CA GLY A 118 4.39 -5.85 3.42
C GLY A 118 4.93 -5.10 4.64
N LEU A 119 5.28 -5.81 5.72
CA LEU A 119 5.85 -5.21 6.93
C LEU A 119 7.23 -4.63 6.67
N ILE A 120 8.08 -5.31 5.89
CA ILE A 120 9.38 -4.78 5.47
C ILE A 120 9.19 -3.45 4.72
N GLU A 121 8.31 -3.40 3.71
CA GLU A 121 8.05 -2.16 2.97
C GLU A 121 7.49 -1.05 3.86
N ALA A 122 6.56 -1.38 4.75
CA ALA A 122 5.97 -0.41 5.67
C ALA A 122 6.98 0.13 6.68
N TYR A 123 7.85 -0.72 7.24
CA TYR A 123 8.89 -0.31 8.16
C TYR A 123 9.98 0.50 7.46
N LEU A 124 10.41 0.11 6.25
CA LEU A 124 11.36 0.89 5.46
C LEU A 124 10.81 2.28 5.13
N PHE A 125 9.51 2.39 4.84
CA PHE A 125 8.85 3.69 4.71
C PHE A 125 8.96 4.52 6.01
N MET A 126 8.73 3.90 7.17
CA MET A 126 8.87 4.57 8.47
C MET A 126 10.32 4.97 8.77
N VAL A 127 11.33 4.18 8.36
CA VAL A 127 12.75 4.56 8.47
C VAL A 127 12.99 5.89 7.74
N VAL A 128 12.56 6.00 6.49
CA VAL A 128 12.73 7.22 5.69
C VAL A 128 11.98 8.40 6.29
N TYR A 129 10.72 8.20 6.68
CA TYR A 129 9.90 9.22 7.32
C TYR A 129 10.56 9.78 8.59
N HIS A 130 10.99 8.90 9.49
CA HIS A 130 11.60 9.30 10.75
C HIS A 130 12.99 9.92 10.55
N ALA A 131 13.77 9.44 9.60
CA ALA A 131 15.07 10.03 9.27
C ALA A 131 14.93 11.47 8.73
N GLN A 132 13.96 11.72 7.84
CA GLN A 132 13.74 13.05 7.26
C GLN A 132 13.07 14.03 8.23
N THR A 133 12.32 13.53 9.21
CA THR A 133 11.69 14.35 10.26
C THR A 133 12.56 14.49 11.52
N GLY A 134 13.80 14.01 11.49
CA GLY A 134 14.78 14.15 12.59
C GLY A 134 14.61 13.20 13.77
N SER A 135 13.71 12.21 13.65
CA SER A 135 13.45 11.18 14.67
C SER A 135 14.39 9.97 14.50
N TYR A 136 15.71 10.18 14.59
CA TYR A 136 16.70 9.16 14.23
C TYR A 136 16.63 7.87 15.06
N ASP A 137 16.30 7.94 16.35
CA ASP A 137 16.17 6.75 17.20
C ASP A 137 14.97 5.88 16.79
N ALA A 138 13.87 6.52 16.37
CA ALA A 138 12.73 5.80 15.79
C ALA A 138 13.12 5.17 14.44
N ALA A 139 13.85 5.89 13.58
CA ALA A 139 14.33 5.34 12.32
C ALA A 139 15.21 4.11 12.54
N LYS A 140 16.14 4.14 13.50
CA LYS A 140 16.96 2.98 13.88
C LYS A 140 16.12 1.81 14.40
N SER A 141 15.14 2.09 15.26
CA SER A 141 14.22 1.05 15.77
C SER A 141 13.46 0.35 14.64
N TYR A 142 13.03 1.09 13.61
CA TYR A 142 12.40 0.49 12.43
C TYR A 142 13.38 -0.31 11.56
N CYS A 143 14.65 0.09 11.46
CA CYS A 143 15.68 -0.75 10.83
C CYS A 143 15.80 -2.10 11.55
N ASP A 144 15.85 -2.09 12.89
CA ASP A 144 15.94 -3.31 13.69
C ASP A 144 14.71 -4.20 13.47
N MET A 145 13.51 -3.62 13.35
CA MET A 145 12.29 -4.38 13.03
C MET A 145 12.37 -5.04 11.64
N VAL A 146 12.94 -4.37 10.64
CA VAL A 146 13.16 -4.97 9.32
C VAL A 146 14.15 -6.12 9.41
N LEU A 147 15.30 -5.91 10.06
CA LEU A 147 16.37 -6.91 10.18
C LEU A 147 15.97 -8.11 11.04
N ASN A 148 15.01 -7.95 11.96
CA ASN A 148 14.40 -9.08 12.67
C ASN A 148 13.52 -9.95 11.78
N ILE A 149 12.92 -9.39 10.72
CA ILE A 149 12.14 -10.15 9.73
C ILE A 149 13.06 -10.78 8.68
N ASP A 150 14.00 -9.97 8.17
CA ASP A 150 14.98 -10.34 7.16
C ASP A 150 16.34 -9.71 7.47
N PRO A 151 17.28 -10.47 8.07
CA PRO A 151 18.61 -9.98 8.42
C PRO A 151 19.47 -9.54 7.22
N GLU A 152 19.10 -9.94 5.99
CA GLU A 152 19.85 -9.65 4.77
C GLU A 152 19.23 -8.52 3.94
N GLU A 153 18.15 -7.88 4.41
CA GLU A 153 17.51 -6.76 3.69
C GLU A 153 18.47 -5.58 3.54
N SER A 154 18.99 -5.43 2.32
CA SER A 154 20.07 -4.51 1.99
C SER A 154 19.73 -3.05 2.29
N ARG A 155 18.47 -2.66 2.10
CA ARG A 155 18.00 -1.29 2.39
C ARG A 155 18.11 -0.96 3.87
N ALA A 156 17.71 -1.86 4.76
CA ALA A 156 17.81 -1.65 6.21
C ALA A 156 19.26 -1.65 6.70
N LEU A 157 20.11 -2.51 6.13
CA LEU A 157 21.55 -2.51 6.42
C LEU A 157 22.21 -1.18 6.01
N GLU A 158 21.84 -0.64 4.85
CA GLU A 158 22.33 0.65 4.38
C GLU A 158 21.84 1.81 5.25
N PHE A 159 20.53 1.88 5.55
CA PHE A 159 20.00 2.91 6.45
C PHE A 159 20.65 2.86 7.83
N SER A 160 20.89 1.67 8.38
CA SER A 160 21.57 1.51 9.67
C SER A 160 22.98 2.09 9.66
N LYS A 161 23.75 1.90 8.57
CA LYS A 161 25.07 2.51 8.41
C LYS A 161 24.99 4.03 8.38
N ILE A 162 24.04 4.58 7.62
CA ILE A 162 23.84 6.03 7.51
C ILE A 162 23.46 6.63 8.87
N LEU A 163 22.48 6.03 9.56
CA LEU A 163 21.94 6.52 10.84
C LEU A 163 22.95 6.40 11.99
N ASN A 164 23.88 5.44 11.93
CA ASN A 164 24.96 5.28 12.91
C ASN A 164 26.20 6.12 12.57
N GLY A 165 26.47 6.37 11.28
CA GLY A 165 27.51 7.28 10.83
C GLY A 165 27.17 8.77 11.02
N GLY A 166 25.89 9.10 11.17
CA GLY A 166 25.38 10.46 11.35
C GLY A 166 25.62 11.11 12.73
N THR A 167 26.22 10.41 13.71
CA THR A 167 26.53 11.00 15.02
C THR A 167 27.84 11.80 15.07
N SER A 168 28.10 12.61 14.04
CA SER A 168 29.06 13.72 14.14
C SER A 168 28.71 14.83 13.16
N THR A 169 27.83 15.73 13.58
CA THR A 169 28.07 17.19 13.51
C THR A 169 26.87 17.91 14.11
N LYS A 170 27.04 18.37 15.36
CA LYS A 170 26.25 19.50 15.87
C LYS A 170 26.43 20.68 14.90
N PRO A 171 25.38 21.47 14.60
CA PRO A 171 25.58 22.74 13.93
C PRO A 171 26.47 23.61 14.83
N LYS A 172 27.64 24.02 14.32
CA LYS A 172 28.39 25.12 14.92
C LYS A 172 27.61 26.39 14.64
N ASN A 173 27.13 27.03 15.71
CA ASN A 173 26.83 28.45 15.70
C ASN A 173 27.98 29.22 15.06
N ARG A 174 27.66 30.06 14.07
CA ARG A 174 28.31 31.34 13.81
C ARG A 174 27.36 32.23 13.05
#